data_AF-A0A1D1XIY4-F1
#
_entry.id   AF-A0A1D1XIY4-F1
#
_cell.length_a   1.000
_cell.length_b   1.000
_cell.length_c   1.000
_cell.angle_alpha   90.00
_cell.angle_beta   90.00
_cell.angle_gamma   90.00
#
_symmetry.space_group_name_H-M   'P 1'
#
loop_
_entity.id
_entity.type
_entity.pdbx_description
1 polymer ?
#
loop_
_entity_poly.entity_id
_entity_poly.type
_entity_poly.pdbx_seq_one_letter_code
_entity_poly.pdbx_strand_id
1 'polypeptide(L)'
;MEESIPHLYQALTSGSDSLKKSSALECLAVISFVGGEDVEEKERAMRIIWELIHPKSGSNVTLPKPTPVVLASAISAWSLILSTLNPWSISSYNWQESISFLSTLLDKDDRSVRIAAGEAIALIFDIGMPAKFSKEENICKEDSDDASSKAPRGGFTYVEALKGKILNQAKNLSMEAGGK
;
A
#
# COMPACT_ATOMS: atom_id res chain seq x y z
N MET A 1 13.88 -17.74 4.04
CA MET A 1 13.85 -16.28 3.78
C MET A 1 14.36 -15.52 5.00
N GLU A 2 14.03 -16.00 6.21
CA GLU A 2 14.45 -15.50 7.51
C GLU A 2 15.90 -14.97 7.62
N GLU A 3 16.90 -15.75 7.20
CA GLU A 3 18.31 -15.37 7.34
C GLU A 3 18.72 -14.16 6.47
N SER A 4 18.00 -13.88 5.40
CA SER A 4 18.34 -12.80 4.45
C SER A 4 17.73 -11.44 4.84
N ILE A 5 16.63 -11.43 5.62
CA ILE A 5 15.91 -10.21 5.99
C ILE A 5 16.78 -9.21 6.76
N PRO A 6 17.59 -9.61 7.77
CA PRO A 6 18.42 -8.67 8.52
C PRO A 6 19.49 -8.01 7.64
N HIS A 7 20.08 -8.77 6.71
CA HIS A 7 21.10 -8.27 5.79
C HIS A 7 20.50 -7.31 4.75
N LEU A 8 19.30 -7.61 4.25
CA LEU A 8 18.57 -6.72 3.34
C LEU A 8 18.13 -5.45 4.06
N TYR A 9 17.59 -5.56 5.27
CA TYR A 9 17.27 -4.39 6.09
C TYR A 9 18.49 -3.51 6.36
N GLN A 10 19.62 -4.13 6.68
CA GLN A 10 20.88 -3.41 6.83
C GLN A 10 21.29 -2.71 5.54
N ALA A 11 21.15 -3.35 4.36
CA ALA A 11 21.45 -2.73 3.07
C ALA A 11 20.50 -1.57 2.72
N LEU A 12 19.23 -1.64 3.15
CA LEU A 12 18.26 -0.55 2.97
C LEU A 12 18.57 0.66 3.87
N THR A 13 19.14 0.41 5.04
CA THR A 13 19.46 1.44 6.04
C THR A 13 20.88 1.97 5.95
N SER A 14 21.80 1.21 5.34
CA SER A 14 23.23 1.53 5.23
C SER A 14 23.58 2.11 3.86
N GLY A 15 24.27 3.26 3.86
CA GLY A 15 24.82 3.89 2.66
C GLY A 15 23.87 4.87 1.95
N SER A 16 24.37 5.63 0.97
CA SER A 16 23.64 6.68 0.24
C SER A 16 23.22 6.27 -1.18
N ASP A 17 23.63 5.09 -1.65
CA ASP A 17 23.42 4.64 -3.03
C ASP A 17 21.95 4.21 -3.26
N SER A 18 21.23 4.98 -4.08
CA SER A 18 19.82 4.75 -4.39
C SER A 18 19.60 3.49 -5.24
N LEU A 19 20.54 3.14 -6.11
CA LEU A 19 20.42 1.96 -6.96
C LEU A 19 20.56 0.69 -6.14
N LYS A 20 21.54 0.65 -5.22
CA LYS A 20 21.72 -0.49 -4.31
C LYS A 20 20.50 -0.71 -3.42
N LYS A 21 19.89 0.37 -2.92
CA LYS A 21 18.64 0.26 -2.14
C LYS A 21 17.49 -0.28 -2.99
N SER A 22 17.34 0.21 -4.22
CA SER A 22 16.30 -0.24 -5.15
C SER A 22 16.46 -1.73 -5.49
N SER A 23 17.68 -2.16 -5.81
CA SER A 23 17.97 -3.59 -6.04
C SER A 23 17.75 -4.45 -4.80
N ALA A 24 18.08 -3.96 -3.60
CA ALA A 24 17.79 -4.68 -2.36
C ALA A 24 16.28 -4.85 -2.12
N LEU A 25 15.47 -3.83 -2.42
CA LEU A 25 14.01 -3.89 -2.36
C LEU A 25 13.45 -4.91 -3.35
N GLU A 26 13.93 -4.89 -4.59
CA GLU A 26 13.52 -5.84 -5.63
C GLU A 26 13.89 -7.28 -5.26
N CYS A 27 15.11 -7.50 -4.79
CA CYS A 27 15.55 -8.81 -4.29
C CYS A 27 14.65 -9.28 -3.14
N LEU A 28 14.38 -8.42 -2.15
CA LEU A 28 13.49 -8.75 -1.03
C LEU A 28 12.08 -9.13 -1.52
N ALA A 29 11.55 -8.39 -2.49
CA ALA A 29 10.24 -8.66 -3.05
C ALA A 29 10.20 -10.00 -3.78
N VAL A 30 11.19 -10.30 -4.63
CA VAL A 30 11.26 -11.56 -5.39
C VAL A 30 11.42 -12.76 -4.46
N ILE A 31 12.29 -12.70 -3.45
CA ILE A 31 12.46 -13.83 -2.52
C ILE A 31 11.20 -14.05 -1.69
N SER A 32 10.49 -12.98 -1.31
CA SER A 32 9.22 -13.08 -0.57
C SER A 32 8.11 -13.63 -1.46
N PHE A 33 8.11 -13.26 -2.75
CA PHE A 33 7.14 -13.70 -3.73
C PHE A 33 7.29 -15.18 -4.08
N VAL A 34 8.50 -15.62 -4.40
CA VAL A 34 8.80 -16.99 -4.85
C VAL A 34 8.96 -17.95 -3.68
N GLY A 35 9.61 -17.51 -2.59
CA GLY A 35 10.10 -18.39 -1.53
C GLY A 35 9.42 -18.26 -0.17
N GLY A 36 8.49 -17.31 0.01
CA GLY A 36 7.77 -17.15 1.27
C GLY A 36 6.58 -18.11 1.36
N GLU A 37 6.76 -19.30 1.93
CA GLU A 37 5.63 -20.15 2.31
C GLU A 37 4.96 -19.63 3.60
N ASP A 38 5.74 -18.97 4.46
CA ASP A 38 5.26 -18.38 5.71
C ASP A 38 4.67 -16.97 5.48
N VAL A 39 3.41 -16.81 5.91
CA VAL A 39 2.68 -15.53 5.89
C VAL A 39 3.35 -14.52 6.83
N GLU A 40 3.89 -14.95 7.97
CA GLU A 40 4.50 -14.06 8.95
C GLU A 40 5.79 -13.43 8.42
N GLU A 41 6.60 -14.20 7.68
CA GLU A 41 7.78 -13.69 6.97
C GLU A 41 7.42 -12.62 5.93
N LYS A 42 6.39 -12.88 5.12
CA LYS A 42 5.89 -11.92 4.12
C LYS A 42 5.38 -10.64 4.75
N GLU A 43 4.60 -10.74 5.83
CA GLU A 43 4.11 -9.59 6.59
C GLU A 43 5.24 -8.78 7.22
N ARG A 44 6.27 -9.45 7.75
CA ARG A 44 7.47 -8.79 8.29
C ARG A 44 8.20 -8.01 7.21
N ALA A 45 8.41 -8.60 6.03
CA ALA A 45 9.03 -7.91 4.89
C ALA A 45 8.20 -6.70 4.43
N MET A 46 6.87 -6.85 4.32
CA MET A 46 5.98 -5.72 4.02
C MET A 46 6.07 -4.60 5.05
N ARG A 47 6.14 -4.93 6.34
CA ARG A 47 6.25 -3.92 7.42
C ARG A 47 7.54 -3.11 7.30
N ILE A 48 8.66 -3.79 7.04
CA ILE A 48 9.97 -3.16 6.82
C ILE A 48 9.91 -2.18 5.65
N ILE A 49 9.36 -2.62 4.51
CA ILE A 49 9.24 -1.77 3.32
C ILE A 49 8.27 -0.60 3.58
N TRP A 50 7.17 -0.84 4.31
CA TRP A 50 6.22 0.20 4.65
C TRP A 50 6.83 1.29 5.54
N GLU A 51 7.71 0.94 6.47
CA GLU A 51 8.43 1.94 7.29
C GLU A 51 9.39 2.81 6.45
N LEU A 52 9.90 2.31 5.33
CA LEU A 52 10.68 3.10 4.37
C LEU A 52 9.78 4.04 3.55
N ILE A 53 8.60 3.57 3.14
CA ILE A 53 7.61 4.32 2.36
C ILE A 53 6.99 5.45 3.19
N HIS A 54 6.57 5.12 4.41
CA HIS A 54 5.88 6.00 5.35
C HIS A 54 6.60 5.97 6.72
N PRO A 55 7.74 6.67 6.86
CA PRO A 55 8.46 6.74 8.12
C PRO A 55 7.60 7.37 9.20
N LYS A 56 7.36 6.65 10.31
CA LYS A 56 6.61 7.18 11.45
C LYS A 56 7.32 8.42 12.00
N SER A 57 6.60 9.55 12.07
CA SER A 57 7.16 10.86 12.43
C SER A 57 7.61 11.04 13.90
N GLY A 58 7.92 9.96 14.63
CA GLY A 58 8.27 9.99 16.07
C GLY A 58 9.51 9.19 16.48
N SER A 59 10.20 8.53 15.54
CA SER A 59 11.49 7.89 15.83
C SER A 59 12.61 8.94 15.79
N ASN A 60 13.40 9.03 16.87
CA ASN A 60 14.57 9.91 16.95
C ASN A 60 15.68 9.59 15.93
N VAL A 61 15.47 8.59 15.07
CA VAL A 61 16.31 8.27 13.92
C VAL A 61 15.57 8.75 12.66
N THR A 62 15.93 9.94 12.18
CA THR A 62 15.44 10.46 10.89
C THR A 62 16.12 9.67 9.77
N LEU A 63 15.48 8.61 9.30
CA LEU A 63 15.83 7.99 8.03
C LEU A 63 15.74 9.08 6.94
N PRO A 64 16.80 9.31 6.15
CA PRO A 64 16.76 10.26 5.05
C PRO A 64 15.57 9.95 4.14
N LYS A 65 14.84 10.99 3.73
CA LYS A 65 13.72 10.85 2.81
C LYS A 65 14.17 10.08 1.57
N PRO A 66 13.49 8.99 1.18
CA PRO A 66 13.90 8.20 0.03
C PRO A 66 13.88 9.06 -1.24
N THR A 67 14.84 8.81 -2.12
CA THR A 67 14.82 9.39 -3.46
C THR A 67 13.61 8.86 -4.23
N PRO A 68 13.12 9.56 -5.26
CA PRO A 68 11.93 9.11 -5.99
C PRO A 68 12.04 7.69 -6.54
N VAL A 69 13.23 7.30 -7.04
CA VAL A 69 13.50 5.93 -7.51
C VAL A 69 13.37 4.90 -6.39
N VAL A 70 13.96 5.17 -5.21
CA VAL A 70 13.88 4.26 -4.06
C VAL A 70 12.44 4.16 -3.55
N LEU A 71 11.71 5.27 -3.53
CA LEU A 71 10.31 5.30 -3.12
C LEU A 71 9.43 4.49 -4.08
N ALA A 72 9.60 4.68 -5.40
CA ALA A 72 8.88 3.90 -6.40
C ALA A 72 9.17 2.40 -6.28
N SER A 73 10.46 2.01 -6.22
CA SER A 73 10.85 0.61 -6.02
C SER A 73 10.32 0.03 -4.71
N ALA A 74 10.26 0.83 -3.63
CA ALA A 74 9.72 0.37 -2.36
C ALA A 74 8.22 0.09 -2.46
N ILE A 75 7.45 0.99 -3.08
CA ILE A 75 6.00 0.81 -3.27
C ILE A 75 5.71 -0.40 -4.16
N SER A 76 6.45 -0.57 -5.25
CA SER A 76 6.32 -1.75 -6.12
C SER A 76 6.69 -3.04 -5.40
N ALA A 77 7.79 -3.05 -4.63
CA ALA A 77 8.20 -4.20 -3.83
C ALA A 77 7.13 -4.57 -2.79
N TRP A 78 6.60 -3.58 -2.06
CA TRP A 78 5.53 -3.79 -1.08
C TRP A 78 4.26 -4.37 -1.73
N SER A 79 3.87 -3.82 -2.89
CA SER A 79 2.69 -4.28 -3.65
C SER A 79 2.88 -5.71 -4.18
N LEU A 80 4.08 -6.06 -4.63
CA LEU A 80 4.37 -7.42 -5.10
C LEU A 80 4.21 -8.44 -3.98
N ILE A 81 4.75 -8.16 -2.78
CA ILE A 81 4.58 -9.07 -1.63
C ILE A 81 3.10 -9.14 -1.25
N LEU A 82 2.41 -8.01 -1.23
CA LEU A 82 0.99 -7.94 -0.92
C LEU A 82 0.14 -8.83 -1.84
N SER A 83 0.46 -8.90 -3.13
CA SER A 83 -0.26 -9.73 -4.11
C SER A 83 -0.24 -11.23 -3.80
N THR A 84 0.68 -11.67 -2.93
CA THR A 84 0.85 -13.09 -2.56
C THR A 84 0.15 -13.45 -1.25
N LEU A 85 -0.35 -12.46 -0.52
CA LEU A 85 -1.07 -12.68 0.72
C LEU A 85 -2.51 -13.09 0.42
N ASN A 86 -3.04 -14.01 1.22
CA ASN A 86 -4.42 -14.45 1.04
C ASN A 86 -5.38 -13.35 1.54
N PRO A 87 -6.56 -13.16 0.93
CA PRO A 87 -7.51 -12.11 1.35
C PRO A 87 -7.95 -12.20 2.82
N TRP A 88 -7.86 -13.38 3.46
CA TRP A 88 -8.22 -13.60 4.86
C TRP A 88 -7.15 -13.09 5.84
N SER A 89 -5.87 -13.23 5.51
CA SER A 89 -4.73 -12.75 6.32
C SER A 89 -4.66 -11.23 6.33
N ILE A 90 -5.13 -10.58 5.26
CA ILE A 90 -5.10 -9.13 5.14
C ILE A 90 -6.33 -8.44 5.77
N SER A 91 -7.24 -9.22 6.39
CA SER A 91 -8.47 -8.69 7.01
C SER A 91 -8.23 -7.80 8.25
N SER A 92 -7.04 -7.84 8.83
CA SER A 92 -6.59 -7.02 9.97
C SER A 92 -5.78 -5.78 9.55
N TYR A 93 -5.45 -5.64 8.27
CA TYR A 93 -4.59 -4.57 7.78
C TYR A 93 -5.32 -3.23 7.72
N ASN A 94 -4.65 -2.13 8.11
CA ASN A 94 -5.23 -0.79 8.09
C ASN A 94 -5.18 -0.19 6.66
N TRP A 95 -6.06 -0.71 5.79
CA TRP A 95 -6.15 -0.25 4.41
C TRP A 95 -6.41 1.24 4.27
N GLN A 96 -7.17 1.83 5.19
CA GLN A 96 -7.51 3.25 5.13
C GLN A 96 -6.27 4.13 5.26
N GLU A 97 -5.35 3.80 6.15
CA GLU A 97 -4.09 4.53 6.32
C GLU A 97 -3.20 4.40 5.07
N SER A 98 -3.05 3.18 4.55
CA SER A 98 -2.23 2.95 3.36
C SER A 98 -2.80 3.64 2.12
N ILE A 99 -4.11 3.53 1.88
CA ILE A 99 -4.79 4.21 0.79
C ILE A 99 -4.66 5.74 0.95
N SER A 100 -4.82 6.27 2.15
CA SER A 100 -4.67 7.70 2.44
C SER A 100 -3.27 8.18 2.06
N PHE A 101 -2.23 7.51 2.58
CA PHE A 101 -0.85 7.88 2.32
C PHE A 101 -0.49 7.76 0.83
N LEU A 102 -0.77 6.62 0.21
CA LEU A 102 -0.51 6.38 -1.23
C LEU A 102 -1.23 7.41 -2.10
N SER A 103 -2.44 7.83 -1.72
CA SER A 103 -3.18 8.88 -2.44
C SER A 103 -2.50 10.25 -2.40
N THR A 104 -1.67 10.53 -1.38
CA THR A 104 -0.84 11.76 -1.35
C THR A 104 0.35 11.68 -2.32
N LEU A 105 0.78 10.47 -2.68
CA LEU A 105 1.89 10.25 -3.61
C LEU A 105 1.47 10.44 -5.07
N LEU A 106 0.18 10.32 -5.36
CA LEU A 106 -0.38 10.62 -6.68
C LEU A 106 -0.21 12.09 -7.09
N ASP A 107 0.00 13.00 -6.13
CA ASP A 107 0.22 14.43 -6.41
C ASP A 107 1.72 14.79 -6.52
N LYS A 108 2.63 13.81 -6.57
CA LYS A 108 4.07 14.04 -6.71
C LYS A 108 4.47 14.29 -8.16
N ASP A 109 5.50 15.10 -8.35
CA ASP A 109 6.05 15.41 -9.69
C ASP A 109 6.66 14.18 -10.37
N ASP A 110 7.23 13.26 -9.59
CA ASP A 110 7.89 12.08 -10.14
C ASP A 110 6.86 11.06 -10.67
N ARG A 111 6.95 10.79 -11.97
CA ARG A 111 6.04 9.89 -12.67
C ARG A 111 6.13 8.45 -12.17
N SER A 112 7.32 7.95 -11.86
CA SER A 112 7.50 6.57 -11.39
C SER A 112 6.86 6.36 -10.02
N VAL A 113 6.95 7.35 -9.13
CA VAL A 113 6.25 7.33 -7.83
C VAL A 113 4.73 7.33 -8.02
N ARG A 114 4.20 8.17 -8.93
CA ARG A 114 2.75 8.20 -9.22
C ARG A 114 2.23 6.88 -9.78
N ILE A 115 2.99 6.26 -10.69
CA ILE A 115 2.65 4.94 -11.26
C ILE A 115 2.63 3.89 -10.16
N ALA A 116 3.72 3.75 -9.41
CA ALA A 116 3.81 2.72 -8.36
C ALA A 116 2.72 2.89 -7.29
N ALA A 117 2.43 4.14 -6.88
CA ALA A 117 1.34 4.42 -5.94
C ALA A 117 -0.03 4.08 -6.51
N GLY A 118 -0.28 4.39 -7.79
CA GLY A 118 -1.52 4.06 -8.49
C GLY A 118 -1.73 2.54 -8.59
N GLU A 119 -0.70 1.79 -8.97
CA GLU A 119 -0.70 0.33 -9.04
C GLU A 119 -0.97 -0.28 -7.66
N ALA A 120 -0.29 0.21 -6.61
CA ALA A 120 -0.50 -0.24 -5.24
C ALA A 120 -1.94 -0.04 -4.78
N ILE A 121 -2.52 1.15 -5.04
CA ILE A 121 -3.92 1.44 -4.71
C ILE A 121 -4.85 0.50 -5.48
N ALA A 122 -4.63 0.30 -6.78
CA ALA A 122 -5.45 -0.60 -7.60
C ALA A 122 -5.42 -2.04 -7.05
N LEU A 123 -4.24 -2.54 -6.67
CA LEU A 123 -4.08 -3.85 -6.05
C LEU A 123 -4.84 -3.95 -4.71
N ILE A 124 -4.76 -2.93 -3.86
CA ILE A 124 -5.51 -2.90 -2.59
C ILE A 124 -7.02 -3.01 -2.86
N PHE A 125 -7.53 -2.36 -3.90
CA PHE A 125 -8.93 -2.51 -4.29
C PHE A 125 -9.24 -3.92 -4.84
N ASP A 126 -8.33 -4.53 -5.58
CA ASP A 126 -8.51 -5.86 -6.15
C ASP A 126 -8.58 -6.96 -5.06
N ILE A 127 -7.66 -6.91 -4.10
CA ILE A 127 -7.56 -7.93 -3.03
C ILE A 127 -8.39 -7.60 -1.78
N GLY A 128 -8.60 -6.30 -1.52
CA GLY A 128 -9.11 -5.76 -0.26
C GLY A 128 -10.58 -5.36 -0.30
N MET A 129 -11.30 -5.57 -1.41
CA MET A 129 -12.75 -5.38 -1.48
C MET A 129 -13.59 -6.69 -1.53
N PRO A 130 -13.44 -7.61 -0.55
CA PRO A 130 -14.51 -8.58 -0.29
C PRO A 130 -15.57 -7.89 0.59
N ALA A 131 -16.62 -7.35 -0.01
CA ALA A 131 -17.93 -7.07 0.63
C ALA A 131 -18.00 -6.18 1.90
N LYS A 132 -16.89 -5.66 2.46
CA LYS A 132 -16.93 -4.84 3.70
C LYS A 132 -17.54 -3.44 3.53
N PHE A 133 -17.93 -3.09 2.30
CA PHE A 133 -18.72 -1.90 1.99
C PHE A 133 -20.11 -2.20 1.45
N SER A 134 -20.49 -3.48 1.26
CA SER A 134 -21.76 -3.88 0.63
C SER A 134 -22.82 -4.32 1.64
N LYS A 135 -22.86 -3.71 2.83
CA LYS A 135 -24.01 -3.89 3.74
C LYS A 135 -24.78 -2.60 3.86
N GLU A 136 -25.44 -2.19 2.78
CA GLU A 136 -26.70 -1.44 2.83
C GLU A 136 -27.38 -1.34 1.44
N GLU A 137 -27.85 -2.45 0.87
CA GLU A 137 -29.00 -2.41 -0.05
C GLU A 137 -29.91 -3.60 0.21
N ASN A 138 -30.61 -3.54 1.35
CA ASN A 138 -31.96 -4.07 1.50
C ASN A 138 -32.55 -3.53 2.81
N ILE A 139 -32.91 -2.24 2.81
CA ILE A 139 -33.90 -1.72 3.76
C ILE A 139 -35.22 -1.69 3.02
N CYS A 140 -35.90 -2.83 2.98
CA CYS A 140 -37.36 -2.82 2.97
C CYS A 140 -37.80 -2.76 4.42
N LYS A 141 -38.43 -1.63 4.73
CA LYS A 141 -39.07 -1.20 5.98
C LYS A 141 -39.59 -2.33 6.84
N GLU A 142 -39.31 -2.28 8.15
CA GLU A 142 -40.32 -2.53 9.19
C GLU A 142 -39.86 -1.89 10.51
N ASP A 143 -40.81 -1.25 11.18
CA ASP A 143 -40.65 -0.43 12.38
C ASP A 143 -40.16 -1.22 13.58
N SER A 144 -39.10 -0.74 14.26
CA SER A 144 -38.94 -0.92 15.71
C SER A 144 -37.76 -0.12 16.24
N ASP A 145 -38.04 0.68 17.27
CA ASP A 145 -37.08 1.42 18.09
C ASP A 145 -36.10 0.48 18.81
N ASP A 146 -34.79 0.63 18.59
CA ASP A 146 -33.80 0.41 19.66
C ASP A 146 -32.44 1.07 19.34
N ALA A 147 -31.80 1.55 20.39
CA ALA A 147 -30.54 2.27 20.38
C ALA A 147 -29.31 1.35 20.23
N SER A 148 -28.22 1.95 19.75
CA SER A 148 -26.83 1.47 19.88
C SER A 148 -26.35 0.39 18.92
N SER A 149 -25.88 0.81 17.74
CA SER A 149 -24.54 0.45 17.23
C SER A 149 -24.22 1.24 15.96
N LYS A 150 -23.53 2.39 16.10
CA LYS A 150 -23.01 3.13 14.95
C LYS A 150 -21.83 2.34 14.36
N ALA A 151 -22.09 1.54 13.33
CA ALA A 151 -21.03 1.04 12.45
C ALA A 151 -20.27 2.25 11.83
N PRO A 152 -18.96 2.15 11.58
CA PRO A 152 -18.15 3.28 11.15
C PRO A 152 -18.46 3.64 9.68
N ARG A 153 -19.50 4.45 9.47
CA ARG A 153 -19.87 5.03 8.17
C ARG A 153 -18.75 5.89 7.53
N GLY A 154 -17.73 6.29 8.29
CA GLY A 154 -16.67 7.19 7.82
C GLY A 154 -15.67 6.56 6.85
N GLY A 155 -15.48 5.24 6.86
CA GLY A 155 -14.53 4.57 5.95
C GLY A 155 -15.02 4.54 4.50
N PHE A 156 -16.31 4.26 4.30
CA PHE A 156 -16.93 4.18 2.97
C PHE A 156 -16.93 5.53 2.26
N THR A 157 -17.30 6.61 2.95
CA THR A 157 -17.31 7.96 2.41
C THR A 157 -15.92 8.45 2.01
N TYR A 158 -14.88 8.02 2.74
CA TYR A 158 -13.51 8.41 2.45
C TYR A 158 -12.97 7.73 1.19
N VAL A 159 -13.24 6.43 1.03
CA VAL A 159 -12.86 5.66 -0.16
C VAL A 159 -13.58 6.20 -1.41
N GLU A 160 -14.87 6.54 -1.30
CA GLU A 160 -15.61 7.20 -2.38
C GLU A 160 -15.04 8.58 -2.74
N ALA A 161 -14.69 9.39 -1.73
CA ALA A 161 -14.06 10.70 -1.96
C ALA A 161 -12.71 10.56 -2.69
N LEU A 162 -11.92 9.54 -2.36
CA LEU A 162 -10.65 9.27 -3.02
C LEU A 162 -10.81 8.73 -4.45
N LYS A 163 -11.91 8.04 -4.75
CA LYS A 163 -12.18 7.48 -6.08
C LYS A 163 -12.10 8.53 -7.18
N GLY A 164 -12.68 9.72 -6.96
CA GLY A 164 -12.62 10.82 -7.92
C GLY A 164 -11.19 11.30 -8.17
N LYS A 165 -10.39 11.40 -7.10
CA LYS A 165 -8.98 11.80 -7.16
C LYS A 165 -8.14 10.77 -7.92
N ILE A 166 -8.27 9.49 -7.56
CA ILE A 166 -7.56 8.39 -8.20
C ILE A 166 -7.90 8.31 -9.69
N LEU A 167 -9.19 8.42 -10.04
CA LEU A 167 -9.63 8.41 -11.43
C LEU A 167 -9.01 9.55 -12.25
N ASN A 168 -8.95 10.75 -11.68
CA ASN A 168 -8.32 11.89 -12.34
C ASN A 168 -6.81 11.66 -12.55
N GLN A 169 -6.12 11.13 -11.53
CA GLN A 169 -4.70 10.82 -11.61
C GLN A 169 -4.39 9.71 -12.62
N ALA A 170 -5.23 8.67 -12.68
CA ALA A 170 -5.11 7.61 -13.68
C ALA A 170 -5.32 8.13 -15.11
N LYS A 171 -6.28 9.04 -15.32
CA LYS A 171 -6.47 9.72 -16.62
C LYS A 171 -5.26 10.56 -17.00
N ASN A 172 -4.70 11.32 -16.07
CA ASN A 172 -3.50 12.12 -16.32
C ASN A 172 -2.30 11.24 -16.72
N LEU A 173 -2.05 10.15 -15.99
CA LEU A 173 -1.00 9.19 -16.34
C LEU A 173 -1.25 8.52 -17.71
N SER A 174 -2.52 8.24 -18.04
CA SER A 174 -2.89 7.72 -19.35
C SER A 174 -2.59 8.73 -20.47
N MET A 175 -2.97 9.99 -20.30
CA MET A 175 -2.66 11.08 -21.26
C MET A 175 -1.15 11.28 -21.43
N GLU A 176 -0.38 11.24 -20.33
CA GLU A 176 1.09 11.31 -20.37
C GLU A 176 1.73 10.13 -21.13
N ALA A 177 1.07 8.97 -21.14
CA ALA A 177 1.48 7.78 -21.89
C ALA A 177 0.99 7.76 -23.36
N GLY A 178 0.33 8.83 -23.83
CA GLY A 178 -0.23 8.91 -25.18
C GLY A 178 -1.64 8.31 -25.33
N GLY A 179 -2.31 8.01 -24.21
CA GLY A 179 -3.72 7.64 -24.18
C GLY A 179 -4.63 8.82 -24.57
N LYS A 180 -5.82 8.50 -25.09
CA LYS A 180 -6.86 9.48 -25.46
C LYS A 180 -7.80 9.77 -24.29
#